data_AF-W5Q1R3-F1
#
_entry.id   AF-W5Q1R3-F1
#
_cell.length_a   1.000
_cell.length_b   1.000
_cell.length_c   1.000
_cell.angle_alpha   90.00
_cell.angle_beta   90.00
_cell.angle_gamma   90.00
#
_symmetry.space_group_name_H-M   'P 1'
#
loop_
_entity.id
_entity.type
_entity.pdbx_description
1 polymer ?
#
loop_
_entity_poly.entity_id
_entity_poly.type
_entity_poly.pdbx_seq_one_letter_code
_entity_poly.pdbx_strand_id
1 'polypeptide(L)'
;SIPHCPGDTRYHRQHSLNTAHLTRLTAELRLSWVHLLPAALTRIRTTPHANTGLTPFELLYDRPYLLTNLLDPSTPTLGTYLLYFTLLRYLLREHADCVLLQPVGDHNQAILSPALAPGDQVLLKTLTPQPLQPRWTGPFTVVLTTPIAAKLWGYKSWYHITQLKWAPLHSLPPPKPLETYTSKILGPTKITITK
;
A
#
# COMPACT_ATOMS: atom_id res chain seq x y z
N SER A 1 -12.98 13.09 -14.39
CA SER A 1 -11.64 12.47 -14.50
C SER A 1 -11.42 11.57 -13.30
N ILE A 2 -11.36 10.26 -13.50
CA ILE A 2 -11.16 9.29 -12.41
C ILE A 2 -9.70 9.42 -11.95
N PRO A 3 -9.42 9.64 -10.65
CA PRO A 3 -8.05 9.71 -10.17
C PRO A 3 -7.39 8.34 -10.32
N HIS A 4 -6.27 8.28 -11.03
CA HIS A 4 -5.42 7.10 -11.09
C HIS A 4 -4.72 6.95 -9.73
N CYS A 5 -5.36 6.19 -8.82
CA CYS A 5 -4.72 5.79 -7.58
C CYS A 5 -3.65 4.73 -7.90
N PRO A 6 -2.39 4.90 -7.47
CA PRO A 6 -1.32 3.91 -7.65
C PRO A 6 -1.48 2.70 -6.69
N GLY A 7 -2.73 2.25 -6.48
CA GLY A 7 -3.06 1.18 -5.55
C GLY A 7 -2.69 -0.21 -6.08
N ASP A 8 -2.56 -0.38 -7.40
CA ASP A 8 -2.42 -1.71 -7.98
C ASP A 8 -0.97 -2.14 -8.25
N THR A 9 -0.07 -1.77 -7.34
CA THR A 9 1.34 -2.19 -7.40
C THR A 9 1.51 -3.71 -7.34
N ARG A 10 0.52 -4.44 -6.82
CA ARG A 10 0.55 -5.91 -6.72
C ARG A 10 0.33 -6.55 -8.08
N TYR A 11 -0.72 -6.14 -8.80
CA TYR A 11 -0.96 -6.64 -10.16
C TYR A 11 0.24 -6.34 -11.07
N HIS A 12 0.73 -5.11 -11.08
CA HIS A 12 1.87 -4.74 -11.93
C HIS A 12 3.12 -5.57 -11.62
N ARG A 13 3.41 -5.81 -10.32
CA ARG A 13 4.51 -6.70 -9.90
C ARG A 13 4.27 -8.13 -10.38
N GLN A 14 3.10 -8.70 -10.14
CA GLN A 14 2.75 -10.05 -10.57
C GLN A 14 2.81 -10.21 -12.09
N HIS A 15 2.27 -9.25 -12.83
CA HIS A 15 2.32 -9.22 -14.29
C HIS A 15 3.77 -9.21 -14.77
N SER A 16 4.63 -8.36 -14.19
CA SER A 16 6.05 -8.31 -14.56
C SER A 16 6.77 -9.65 -14.31
N LEU A 17 6.49 -10.30 -13.17
CA LEU A 17 7.02 -11.63 -12.85
C LEU A 17 6.53 -12.70 -13.84
N ASN A 18 5.22 -12.71 -14.14
CA ASN A 18 4.63 -13.62 -15.13
C ASN A 18 5.33 -13.50 -16.48
N THR A 19 5.51 -12.27 -16.96
CA THR A 19 6.19 -12.02 -18.23
C THR A 19 7.65 -12.47 -18.22
N ALA A 20 8.38 -12.25 -17.11
CA ALA A 20 9.78 -12.67 -16.98
C ALA A 20 9.95 -14.20 -16.98
N HIS A 21 9.06 -14.94 -16.32
CA HIS A 21 9.09 -16.40 -16.36
C HIS A 21 8.75 -16.94 -17.76
N LEU A 22 7.79 -16.34 -18.44
CA LEU A 22 7.42 -16.72 -19.80
C LEU A 22 8.55 -16.46 -20.80
N THR A 23 9.19 -15.28 -20.76
CA THR A 23 10.31 -14.98 -21.68
C THR A 23 11.46 -15.96 -21.49
N ARG A 24 11.79 -16.30 -20.25
CA ARG A 24 12.83 -17.30 -19.95
C ARG A 24 12.48 -18.70 -20.47
N LEU A 25 11.28 -19.20 -20.18
CA LEU A 25 10.85 -20.52 -20.67
C LEU A 25 10.75 -20.58 -22.20
N THR A 26 10.34 -19.48 -22.83
CA THR A 26 10.28 -19.36 -24.29
C THR A 26 11.68 -19.44 -24.89
N ALA A 27 12.68 -18.81 -24.26
CA ALA A 27 14.08 -18.91 -24.69
C ALA A 27 14.66 -20.32 -24.52
N GLU A 28 14.35 -21.00 -23.42
CA GLU A 28 14.86 -22.35 -23.10
C GLU A 28 14.21 -23.45 -23.98
N LEU A 29 12.89 -23.38 -24.20
CA LEU A 29 12.10 -24.46 -24.81
C LEU A 29 11.68 -24.17 -26.26
N ARG A 30 11.80 -22.93 -26.74
CA ARG A 30 11.39 -22.46 -28.08
C ARG A 30 9.94 -22.81 -28.46
N LEU A 31 9.06 -22.92 -27.47
CA LEU A 31 7.62 -23.18 -27.63
C LEU A 31 6.81 -21.88 -27.60
N SER A 32 5.55 -21.94 -28.08
CA SER A 32 4.63 -20.82 -27.95
C SER A 32 4.30 -20.53 -26.48
N TRP A 33 4.07 -19.27 -26.15
CA TRP A 33 3.76 -18.84 -24.78
C TRP A 33 2.50 -19.52 -24.22
N VAL A 34 1.55 -19.90 -25.09
CA VAL A 34 0.30 -20.57 -24.69
C VAL A 34 0.57 -21.93 -24.05
N HIS A 35 1.48 -22.73 -24.63
CA HIS A 35 1.87 -24.02 -24.08
C HIS A 35 2.75 -23.90 -22.83
N LEU A 36 3.48 -22.79 -22.71
CA LEU A 36 4.37 -22.53 -21.58
C LEU A 36 3.66 -21.87 -20.39
N LEU A 37 2.46 -21.32 -20.59
CA LEU A 37 1.70 -20.63 -19.56
C LEU A 37 1.45 -21.51 -18.32
N PRO A 38 0.98 -22.77 -18.44
CA PRO A 38 0.80 -23.62 -17.27
C PRO A 38 2.11 -23.83 -16.49
N ALA A 39 3.22 -24.05 -17.19
CA ALA A 39 4.54 -24.25 -16.57
C ALA A 39 5.10 -22.98 -15.91
N ALA A 40 4.87 -21.81 -16.50
CA ALA A 40 5.23 -20.53 -15.90
C ALA A 40 4.43 -20.29 -14.61
N LEU A 41 3.13 -20.55 -14.64
CA LEU A 41 2.26 -20.39 -13.47
C LEU A 41 2.59 -21.37 -12.35
N THR A 42 2.88 -22.64 -12.65
CA THR A 42 3.32 -23.59 -11.63
C THR A 42 4.62 -23.10 -11.00
N ARG A 43 5.62 -22.73 -11.80
CA ARG A 43 6.90 -22.20 -11.28
C ARG A 43 6.68 -21.02 -10.35
N ILE A 44 5.81 -20.07 -10.70
CA ILE A 44 5.52 -18.91 -9.84
C ILE A 44 4.84 -19.33 -8.54
N ARG A 45 3.89 -20.26 -8.60
CA ARG A 45 3.17 -20.78 -7.42
C ARG A 45 4.06 -21.59 -6.48
N THR A 46 5.13 -22.18 -7.00
CA THR A 46 6.04 -23.06 -6.26
C THR A 46 7.39 -22.43 -5.96
N THR A 47 7.60 -21.17 -6.32
CA THR A 47 8.83 -20.44 -5.99
C THR A 47 8.64 -19.77 -4.62
N PRO A 48 9.54 -20.03 -3.65
CA PRO A 48 9.43 -19.42 -2.34
C PRO A 48 9.70 -17.92 -2.44
N HIS A 49 8.93 -17.11 -1.71
CA HIS A 49 9.18 -15.68 -1.65
C HIS A 49 10.44 -15.39 -0.82
N ALA A 50 11.32 -14.52 -1.32
CA ALA A 50 12.65 -14.29 -0.71
C ALA A 50 12.59 -13.91 0.77
N ASN A 51 11.60 -13.09 1.16
CA ASN A 51 11.50 -12.62 2.56
C ASN A 51 10.84 -13.65 3.48
N THR A 52 9.99 -14.53 2.96
CA THR A 52 9.19 -15.43 3.80
C THR A 52 9.64 -16.89 3.75
N GLY A 53 10.38 -17.26 2.71
CA GLY A 53 10.72 -18.65 2.40
C GLY A 53 9.51 -19.51 1.98
N LEU A 54 8.30 -18.95 1.98
CA LEU A 54 7.06 -19.66 1.69
C LEU A 54 6.62 -19.43 0.25
N THR A 55 6.13 -20.50 -0.38
CA THR A 55 5.55 -20.43 -1.72
C THR A 55 4.09 -19.96 -1.66
N PRO A 56 3.57 -19.30 -2.71
CA PRO A 56 2.15 -18.95 -2.79
C PRO A 56 1.22 -20.17 -2.68
N PHE A 57 1.65 -21.34 -3.18
CA PHE A 57 0.89 -22.58 -3.08
C PHE A 57 0.77 -23.06 -1.62
N GLU A 58 1.87 -23.04 -0.87
CA GLU A 58 1.88 -23.43 0.55
C GLU A 58 0.98 -22.54 1.39
N LEU A 59 0.98 -21.23 1.14
CA LEU A 59 0.13 -20.27 1.86
C LEU A 59 -1.37 -20.45 1.56
N LEU A 60 -1.73 -20.93 0.36
CA LEU A 60 -3.12 -21.07 -0.06
C LEU A 60 -3.72 -22.42 0.35
N TYR A 61 -2.92 -23.48 0.30
CA TYR A 61 -3.39 -24.86 0.50
C TYR A 61 -2.83 -25.51 1.77
N ASP A 62 -2.04 -24.79 2.56
CA ASP A 62 -1.38 -25.25 3.79
C ASP A 62 -0.61 -26.58 3.62
N ARG A 63 -0.01 -26.79 2.44
CA ARG A 63 0.74 -28.01 2.10
C ARG A 63 1.81 -27.72 1.04
N PRO A 64 2.93 -28.46 1.02
CA PRO A 64 3.93 -28.30 -0.03
C PRO A 64 3.40 -28.80 -1.38
N TYR A 65 3.94 -28.24 -2.45
CA TYR A 65 3.56 -28.59 -3.82
C TYR A 65 4.02 -30.00 -4.22
N LEU A 66 5.23 -30.42 -3.82
CA LEU A 66 5.74 -31.78 -4.00
C LEU A 66 6.14 -32.36 -2.64
N LEU A 67 5.59 -33.53 -2.30
CA LEU A 67 5.95 -34.31 -1.12
C LEU A 67 7.08 -35.32 -1.37
N THR A 68 7.70 -35.28 -2.56
CA THR A 68 8.47 -36.38 -3.14
C THR A 68 9.70 -36.81 -2.34
N ASN A 69 10.17 -36.01 -1.39
CA ASN A 69 11.39 -36.29 -0.62
C ASN A 69 11.14 -36.72 0.82
N LEU A 70 9.89 -36.82 1.27
CA LEU A 70 9.58 -36.90 2.71
C LEU A 70 8.93 -38.22 3.15
N LEU A 71 8.67 -39.14 2.23
CA LEU A 71 7.98 -40.40 2.52
C LEU A 71 8.84 -41.57 2.04
N ASP A 72 9.19 -42.44 2.98
CA ASP A 72 9.81 -43.74 2.69
C ASP A 72 8.82 -44.62 1.91
N PRO A 73 9.19 -45.24 0.77
CA PRO A 73 8.31 -46.09 -0.02
C PRO A 73 7.82 -47.38 0.69
N SER A 74 8.32 -47.69 1.89
CA SER A 74 7.89 -48.83 2.69
C SER A 74 6.48 -48.65 3.29
N THR A 75 5.45 -49.05 2.52
CA THR A 75 4.02 -49.23 2.91
C THR A 75 3.52 -48.37 4.09
N PRO A 76 3.43 -47.04 3.92
CA PRO A 76 2.75 -46.19 4.89
C PRO A 76 1.24 -46.48 4.93
N THR A 77 0.71 -46.72 6.13
CA THR A 77 -0.74 -46.85 6.33
C THR A 77 -1.42 -45.47 6.20
N LEU A 78 -2.71 -45.44 5.86
CA LEU A 78 -3.48 -44.19 5.75
C LEU A 78 -3.38 -43.31 7.00
N GLY A 79 -3.32 -43.92 8.19
CA GLY A 79 -3.16 -43.21 9.46
C GLY A 79 -1.82 -42.47 9.58
N THR A 80 -0.75 -43.06 9.06
CA THR A 80 0.59 -42.45 9.06
C THR A 80 0.63 -41.20 8.18
N TYR A 81 -0.03 -41.24 7.01
CA TYR A 81 -0.17 -40.08 6.13
C TYR A 81 -0.97 -38.95 6.78
N LEU A 82 -2.11 -39.25 7.39
CA LEU A 82 -2.95 -38.24 8.01
C LEU A 82 -2.19 -37.51 9.12
N LEU A 83 -1.52 -38.24 10.01
CA LEU A 83 -0.70 -37.64 11.07
C LEU A 83 0.41 -36.76 10.48
N TYR A 84 1.08 -37.25 9.45
CA TYR A 84 2.12 -36.50 8.75
C TYR A 84 1.61 -35.18 8.14
N PHE A 85 0.49 -35.22 7.39
CA PHE A 85 -0.11 -34.02 6.82
C PHE A 85 -0.55 -33.03 7.89
N THR A 86 -1.08 -33.51 9.02
CA THR A 86 -1.48 -32.63 10.13
C THR A 86 -0.29 -31.92 10.77
N LEU A 87 0.82 -32.64 10.99
CA LEU A 87 2.05 -32.07 11.55
C LEU A 87 2.68 -31.09 10.58
N LEU A 88 2.73 -31.43 9.29
CA LEU A 88 3.29 -30.57 8.26
C LEU A 88 2.49 -29.26 8.11
N ARG A 89 1.16 -29.36 8.12
CA ARG A 89 0.26 -28.21 8.09
C ARG A 89 0.47 -27.33 9.32
N TYR A 90 0.60 -27.93 10.51
CA TYR A 90 0.87 -27.20 11.75
C TYR A 90 2.18 -26.40 11.66
N LEU A 91 3.28 -27.04 11.26
CA LEU A 91 4.59 -26.38 11.14
C LEU A 91 4.59 -25.27 10.08
N LEU A 92 3.95 -25.50 8.93
CA LEU A 92 3.80 -24.49 7.89
C LEU A 92 3.04 -23.26 8.41
N ARG A 93 1.98 -23.50 9.20
CA ARG A 93 1.17 -22.42 9.76
C ARG A 93 1.92 -21.64 10.82
N GLU A 94 2.60 -22.32 11.72
CA GLU A 94 3.43 -21.70 12.76
C GLU A 94 4.51 -20.80 12.13
N HIS A 95 5.19 -21.29 11.09
CA HIS A 95 6.18 -20.51 10.34
C HIS A 95 5.54 -19.33 9.62
N ALA A 96 4.40 -19.53 8.96
CA ALA A 96 3.66 -18.46 8.27
C ALA A 96 3.22 -17.35 9.24
N ASP A 97 2.70 -17.72 10.42
CA ASP A 97 2.27 -16.76 11.43
C ASP A 97 3.49 -15.98 11.96
N CYS A 98 4.64 -16.64 12.22
CA CYS A 98 5.88 -15.95 12.63
C CYS A 98 6.37 -14.94 11.59
N VAL A 99 6.28 -15.27 10.30
CA VAL A 99 6.92 -14.53 9.22
C VAL A 99 6.01 -13.47 8.60
N LEU A 100 4.69 -13.70 8.55
CA LEU A 100 3.71 -12.75 8.03
C LEU A 100 3.26 -11.74 9.08
N LEU A 101 3.29 -12.09 10.37
CA LEU A 101 2.92 -11.20 11.47
C LEU A 101 4.09 -10.36 11.99
N GLN A 102 5.30 -10.50 11.41
CA GLN A 102 6.31 -9.47 11.66
C GLN A 102 5.68 -8.14 11.30
N PRO A 103 5.57 -7.19 12.24
CA PRO A 103 5.20 -5.84 11.90
C PRO A 103 6.21 -5.48 10.83
N VAL A 104 5.73 -5.17 9.64
CA VAL A 104 6.54 -4.46 8.67
C VAL A 104 6.91 -3.18 9.41
N GLY A 105 8.06 -3.22 10.07
CA GLY A 105 8.73 -2.10 10.67
C GLY A 105 9.21 -1.26 9.51
N ASP A 106 8.27 -0.67 8.79
CA ASP A 106 8.51 0.44 7.89
C ASP A 106 8.77 1.67 8.79
N HIS A 107 9.85 1.58 9.55
CA HIS A 107 10.45 2.70 10.26
C HIS A 107 11.03 3.75 9.29
N ASN A 108 10.70 3.64 7.99
CA ASN A 108 11.08 4.57 6.95
C ASN A 108 9.88 5.23 6.24
N GLN A 109 8.61 4.86 6.54
CA GLN A 109 7.44 5.60 6.03
C GLN A 109 6.81 6.54 7.07
N ALA A 110 6.98 6.26 8.36
CA ALA A 110 6.53 7.17 9.42
C ALA A 110 7.38 8.46 9.53
N ILE A 111 8.58 8.51 8.91
CA ILE A 111 9.53 9.61 9.11
C ILE A 111 9.34 10.79 8.14
N LEU A 112 8.62 10.66 7.02
CA LEU A 112 8.61 11.70 5.98
C LEU A 112 7.24 12.35 5.68
N SER A 113 6.20 12.00 6.42
CA SER A 113 4.89 12.63 6.28
C SER A 113 4.55 13.37 7.58
N PRO A 114 4.72 14.70 7.65
CA PRO A 114 4.23 15.46 8.79
C PRO A 114 2.74 15.14 8.95
N ALA A 115 2.32 14.86 10.18
CA ALA A 115 0.93 14.54 10.48
C ALA A 115 0.05 15.70 10.00
N LEU A 116 -0.60 15.50 8.84
CA LEU A 116 -1.50 16.49 8.29
C LEU A 116 -2.70 16.59 9.22
N ALA A 117 -3.06 17.82 9.56
CA ALA A 117 -4.26 18.16 10.29
C ALA A 117 -5.30 18.74 9.32
N PRO A 118 -6.60 18.55 9.63
CA PRO A 118 -7.65 19.33 8.99
C PRO A 118 -7.36 20.83 9.14
N GLY A 119 -7.44 21.58 8.04
CA GLY A 119 -7.11 23.01 7.97
C GLY A 119 -5.76 23.33 7.32
N ASP A 120 -4.87 22.35 7.18
CA ASP A 120 -3.58 22.54 6.54
C ASP A 120 -3.72 22.81 5.03
N GLN A 121 -2.80 23.62 4.49
CA GLN A 121 -2.72 23.89 3.06
C GLN A 121 -1.66 23.02 2.40
N VAL A 122 -2.07 22.29 1.37
CA VAL A 122 -1.21 21.36 0.63
C VAL A 122 -1.34 21.53 -0.88
N LEU A 123 -0.23 21.33 -1.58
CA LEU A 123 -0.18 21.19 -3.01
C LEU A 123 -0.45 19.73 -3.40
N LEU A 124 -1.26 19.53 -4.43
CA LEU A 124 -1.52 18.21 -4.99
C LEU A 124 -0.62 17.92 -6.20
N LYS A 125 -0.06 16.72 -6.27
CA LYS A 125 0.77 16.25 -7.38
C LYS A 125 -0.11 15.82 -8.56
N THR A 126 0.14 16.42 -9.71
CA THR A 126 -0.44 16.01 -10.99
C THR A 126 0.28 14.77 -11.52
N LEU A 127 -0.47 13.70 -11.81
CA LEU A 127 0.07 12.42 -12.29
C LEU A 127 0.36 12.42 -13.79
N THR A 128 -0.41 13.18 -14.57
CA THR A 128 -0.26 13.33 -16.02
C THR A 128 -0.10 14.81 -16.37
N PRO A 129 1.05 15.43 -16.04
CA PRO A 129 1.28 16.84 -16.37
C PRO A 129 1.40 17.00 -17.89
N GLN A 130 0.77 18.02 -18.44
CA GLN A 130 1.04 18.44 -19.81
C GLN A 130 2.43 19.07 -19.90
N PRO A 131 3.09 19.04 -21.07
CA PRO A 131 4.39 19.69 -21.24
C PRO A 131 4.31 21.17 -20.84
N LEU A 132 5.32 21.63 -20.09
CA LEU A 132 5.44 23.00 -19.55
C LEU A 132 4.46 23.39 -18.43
N GLN A 133 3.68 22.46 -17.86
CA GLN A 133 2.85 22.75 -16.69
C GLN A 133 3.53 22.40 -15.35
N PRO A 134 3.22 23.15 -14.28
CA PRO A 134 3.71 22.82 -12.94
C PRO A 134 3.13 21.48 -12.49
N ARG A 135 4.00 20.60 -11.99
CA ARG A 135 3.60 19.28 -11.48
C ARG A 135 2.76 19.37 -10.20
N TRP A 136 2.85 20.47 -9.46
CA TRP A 136 2.14 20.69 -8.20
C TRP A 136 1.07 21.76 -8.42
N THR A 137 -0.19 21.42 -8.13
CA THR A 137 -1.34 22.29 -8.34
C THR A 137 -1.87 22.80 -7.02
N GLY A 138 -2.11 24.12 -6.97
CA GLY A 138 -2.87 24.87 -5.96
C GLY A 138 -2.38 24.73 -4.53
N PRO A 139 -2.69 25.67 -3.62
CA PRO A 139 -2.91 25.31 -2.24
C PRO A 139 -4.35 24.79 -2.09
N PHE A 140 -4.50 23.57 -1.57
CA PHE A 140 -5.77 22.97 -1.23
C PHE A 140 -5.85 22.78 0.29
N THR A 141 -7.01 23.08 0.86
CA THR A 141 -7.25 22.86 2.28
C THR A 141 -7.60 21.40 2.53
N VAL A 142 -6.94 20.81 3.51
CA VAL A 142 -7.24 19.45 3.98
C VAL A 142 -8.48 19.48 4.88
N VAL A 143 -9.45 18.60 4.60
CA VAL A 143 -10.71 18.50 5.36
C VAL A 143 -10.70 17.31 6.31
N LEU A 144 -10.14 16.18 5.84
CA LEU A 144 -10.04 14.95 6.61
C LEU A 144 -8.67 14.33 6.39
N THR A 145 -8.11 13.74 7.44
CA THR A 145 -6.81 13.06 7.39
C THR A 145 -6.90 11.66 7.96
N THR A 146 -6.16 10.76 7.32
CA THR A 146 -5.85 9.41 7.79
C THR A 146 -4.32 9.26 7.79
N PRO A 147 -3.75 8.23 8.43
CA PRO A 147 -2.30 8.08 8.50
C PRO A 147 -1.57 8.03 7.15
N ILE A 148 -2.27 7.69 6.05
CA ILE A 148 -1.67 7.42 4.73
C ILE A 148 -2.32 8.27 3.61
N ALA A 149 -3.46 8.91 3.87
CA ALA A 149 -4.19 9.70 2.87
C ALA A 149 -4.94 10.89 3.47
N ALA A 150 -5.17 11.92 2.66
CA ALA A 150 -5.98 13.08 3.05
C ALA A 150 -7.05 13.40 2.00
N LYS A 151 -8.14 14.01 2.47
CA LYS A 151 -9.23 14.52 1.62
C LYS A 151 -9.12 16.02 1.51
N LEU A 152 -9.15 16.51 0.27
CA LEU A 152 -9.04 17.94 -0.04
C LEU A 152 -10.42 18.59 -0.20
N TRP A 153 -10.52 19.86 0.16
CA TRP A 153 -11.73 20.65 -0.01
C TRP A 153 -12.09 20.78 -1.50
N GLY A 154 -13.36 20.54 -1.85
CA GLY A 154 -13.84 20.57 -3.23
C GLY A 154 -13.55 19.31 -4.06
N TYR A 155 -12.77 18.36 -3.55
CA TYR A 155 -12.50 17.10 -4.22
C TYR A 155 -13.27 15.94 -3.58
N LYS A 156 -13.80 15.06 -4.44
CA LYS A 156 -14.53 13.86 -3.99
C LYS A 156 -13.61 12.73 -3.53
N SER A 157 -12.39 12.70 -4.04
CA SER A 157 -11.44 11.61 -3.87
C SER A 157 -10.47 11.81 -2.71
N TRP A 158 -9.96 10.71 -2.16
CA TRP A 158 -8.85 10.69 -1.23
C TRP A 158 -7.52 10.67 -1.99
N TYR A 159 -6.51 11.35 -1.46
CA TYR A 159 -5.19 11.43 -2.04
C TYR A 159 -4.16 10.86 -1.07
N HIS A 160 -3.29 9.99 -1.56
CA HIS A 160 -2.20 9.44 -0.77
C HIS A 160 -1.22 10.53 -0.36
N ILE A 161 -0.64 10.47 0.84
CA ILE A 161 0.22 11.55 1.35
C ILE A 161 1.45 11.80 0.46
N THR A 162 1.97 10.78 -0.23
CA THR A 162 3.06 10.95 -1.21
C THR A 162 2.70 11.79 -2.44
N GLN A 163 1.41 12.05 -2.67
CA GLN A 163 0.92 12.96 -3.70
C GLN A 163 0.67 14.37 -3.16
N LEU A 164 0.91 14.62 -1.88
CA LEU A 164 0.68 15.90 -1.22
C LEU A 164 2.02 16.51 -0.79
N LYS A 165 2.10 17.83 -0.82
CA LYS A 165 3.25 18.59 -0.33
C LYS A 165 2.73 19.81 0.42
N TRP A 166 3.39 20.20 1.50
CA TRP A 166 3.04 21.45 2.21
C TRP A 166 3.10 22.66 1.28
N ALA A 167 2.07 23.50 1.34
CA ALA A 167 2.06 24.77 0.63
C ALA A 167 3.01 25.77 1.32
N PRO A 168 3.85 26.51 0.58
CA PRO A 168 4.66 27.58 1.15
C PRO A 168 3.76 28.64 1.81
N LEU A 169 4.14 29.08 3.02
CA LEU A 169 3.44 30.09 3.83
C LEU A 169 3.21 31.44 3.11
N HIS A 170 3.92 31.69 2.01
CA HIS A 170 3.88 32.92 1.22
C HIS A 170 2.59 33.11 0.39
N SER A 171 1.62 32.20 0.52
CA SER A 171 0.27 32.31 -0.07
C SER A 171 -0.82 32.63 0.96
N LEU A 172 -0.47 32.81 2.24
CA LEU A 172 -1.37 33.52 3.14
C LEU A 172 -1.49 34.96 2.62
N PRO A 173 -2.69 35.47 2.26
CA PRO A 173 -2.88 36.91 2.35
C PRO A 173 -2.43 37.32 3.75
N PRO A 174 -1.75 38.49 3.92
CA PRO A 174 -1.40 38.96 5.25
C PRO A 174 -2.62 38.80 6.14
N PRO A 175 -2.48 38.24 7.36
CA PRO A 175 -3.62 38.08 8.24
C PRO A 175 -4.33 39.43 8.24
N LYS A 176 -5.56 39.47 7.71
CA LYS A 176 -6.40 40.66 7.85
C LYS A 176 -6.33 40.95 9.34
N PRO A 177 -5.87 42.14 9.76
CA PRO A 177 -5.75 42.42 11.18
C PRO A 177 -7.09 42.04 11.79
N LEU A 178 -7.05 41.13 12.77
CA LEU A 178 -8.23 40.69 13.50
C LEU A 178 -8.99 41.97 13.84
N GLU A 179 -10.23 42.10 13.37
CA GLU A 179 -11.09 43.22 13.76
C GLU A 179 -11.17 43.15 15.28
N THR A 180 -10.35 43.97 15.95
CA THR A 180 -10.17 43.91 17.39
C THR A 180 -11.36 44.63 17.97
N TYR A 181 -12.45 43.89 18.17
CA TYR A 181 -13.59 44.39 18.92
C TYR A 181 -13.12 44.75 20.32
N THR A 182 -13.08 46.05 20.60
CA THR A 182 -12.75 46.53 21.95
C THR A 182 -14.05 46.74 22.70
N SER A 183 -14.33 45.89 23.68
CA SER A 183 -15.46 46.06 24.60
C SER A 183 -15.04 46.95 25.76
N LYS A 184 -15.75 48.06 25.99
CA LYS A 184 -15.59 48.87 27.19
C LYS A 184 -16.83 48.74 28.06
N ILE A 185 -16.62 48.48 29.35
CA ILE A 185 -17.70 48.40 30.36
C ILE A 185 -17.95 49.83 30.85
N LEU A 186 -19.16 50.35 30.66
CA LEU A 186 -19.53 51.72 31.06
C LEU A 186 -20.33 51.75 32.38
N GLY A 187 -20.62 50.59 32.97
CA GLY A 187 -21.35 50.46 34.23
C GLY A 187 -21.71 49.00 34.54
N PRO A 188 -22.39 48.71 35.67
CA PRO A 188 -22.62 47.35 36.17
C PRO A 188 -23.46 46.48 35.22
N THR A 189 -24.20 47.07 34.27
CA THR A 189 -25.06 46.34 33.33
C THR A 189 -24.97 46.84 31.89
N LYS A 190 -23.97 47.64 31.52
CA LYS A 190 -23.89 48.22 30.17
C LYS A 190 -22.50 48.06 29.54
N ILE A 191 -22.46 47.34 28.41
CA ILE A 191 -21.26 47.17 27.58
C ILE A 191 -21.48 47.79 26.20
N THR A 192 -20.47 48.48 25.70
CA THR A 192 -20.44 48.99 24.31
C THR A 192 -19.32 48.29 23.56
N ILE A 193 -19.69 47.70 22.42
CA ILE A 193 -18.78 47.02 21.51
C ILE A 193 -18.61 47.95 20.30
N THR A 194 -17.42 48.50 20.13
CA THR A 194 -17.08 49.32 18.97
C THR A 194 -16.15 48.55 18.04
N LYS A 195 -16.41 48.69 16.73
CA LYS A 195 -15.62 48.12 15.64
C LYS A 195 -14.46 49.06 15.28
#